data_AF-A0A933VFX0-F1
#
_entry.id   AF-A0A933VFX0-F1
#
_cell.length_a   1.000
_cell.length_b   1.000
_cell.length_c   1.000
_cell.angle_alpha   90.00
_cell.angle_beta   90.00
_cell.angle_gamma   90.00
#
_symmetry.space_group_name_H-M   'P 1'
#
loop_
_entity.id
_entity.type
_entity.pdbx_description
1 polymer ?
#
loop_
_entity_poly.entity_id
_entity_poly.type
_entity_poly.pdbx_seq_one_letter_code
_entity_poly.pdbx_strand_id
1 'polypeptide(L)'
;MKFSKLLASLFILFIAACSTPQPTPTELPTQTARMITATRARTATATNTVTPSATTAMTPTASATETPTTISTPTITPLPTASPTPSVTPTMLGGCAEIWQSGFYKMYADFKTTLKRFDCMIVQASDVVIDCDAHTIEGLNKQGHGFWIRRYGFPILQTPNNIEIRNCFVKNARDGVFAEAATNLWIHNNDFSNNYDDVDNRRYGIFLGMAEGGGIRLNHSQNVRIENNTTSNSAIGIDIRESQQVLIKNNTAINNSAWGVSLLNTQDSEVSYNTLRDNVRYCTWGNGTVGPGCDAAAVILQDGASRNVVKNNLITGQNANGVFIKAHGVRCGDNNTIQNNKITDVMYNAIEFSFCKDNKIIGNDISGSLDGVWFGFSTNTTIADNIIRNMNNHGIISYNSRDSIVRNNQIVNAREGIYFYWDTWNAKQFYFLTPTPDQYASKGNLIEANTLRDNTVAGIRLTNSIQNRILNNIFANNSKTVWVEGKNDGNVINGQ
;
A
#
# COMPACT_ATOMS: atom_id res chain seq x y z
N MET A 1 5.18 32.35 13.72
CA MET A 1 6.65 32.14 13.64
C MET A 1 7.12 31.48 14.92
N LYS A 2 7.91 30.39 14.82
CA LYS A 2 8.41 29.46 15.86
C LYS A 2 7.48 28.29 16.25
N PHE A 3 7.39 27.31 15.35
CA PHE A 3 7.04 25.91 15.63
C PHE A 3 7.79 24.99 14.63
N SER A 4 9.13 25.04 14.60
CA SER A 4 9.88 24.33 13.54
C SER A 4 11.24 23.73 13.96
N LYS A 5 11.50 23.48 15.24
CA LYS A 5 12.82 22.97 15.66
C LYS A 5 12.85 21.79 16.63
N LEU A 6 11.73 21.12 16.91
CA LEU A 6 11.73 19.97 17.85
C LEU A 6 11.51 18.58 17.24
N LEU A 7 11.15 18.45 15.95
CA LEU A 7 10.93 17.11 15.34
C LEU A 7 12.15 16.51 14.63
N ALA A 8 13.24 17.25 14.45
CA ALA A 8 14.37 16.83 13.62
C ALA A 8 15.40 15.92 14.33
N SER A 9 15.22 15.59 15.61
CA SER A 9 16.27 14.94 16.42
C SER A 9 15.90 13.57 17.01
N LEU A 10 14.83 12.92 16.52
CA LEU A 10 14.33 11.66 17.09
C LEU A 10 14.31 10.45 16.14
N PHE A 11 14.99 10.53 14.99
CA PHE A 11 15.03 9.46 13.98
C PHE A 11 16.44 8.85 13.84
N ILE A 12 16.99 8.38 14.97
CA ILE A 12 18.30 7.72 15.05
C ILE A 12 18.11 6.21 15.31
N LEU A 13 18.73 5.42 14.42
CA LEU A 13 19.05 3.99 14.50
C LEU A 13 17.90 2.96 14.40
N PHE A 14 17.62 2.50 13.17
CA PHE A 14 17.00 1.20 12.90
C PHE A 14 18.07 0.14 12.57
N ILE A 15 18.89 -0.23 13.56
CA ILE A 15 19.59 -1.52 13.62
C ILE A 15 19.80 -1.85 15.10
N ALA A 16 18.92 -2.65 15.68
CA ALA A 16 19.21 -3.39 16.90
C ALA A 16 18.21 -4.55 17.08
N ALA A 17 18.15 -5.48 16.13
CA ALA A 17 17.55 -6.81 16.36
C ALA A 17 18.05 -7.92 15.41
N CYS A 18 19.09 -7.69 14.60
CA CYS A 18 19.73 -8.75 13.82
C CYS A 18 21.23 -8.46 13.67
N SER A 19 22.02 -8.81 14.68
CA SER A 19 23.46 -8.99 14.52
C SER A 19 23.72 -10.41 14.02
N THR A 20 24.00 -10.59 12.74
CA THR A 20 24.74 -11.76 12.22
C THR A 20 25.75 -11.28 11.17
N PRO A 21 26.89 -11.99 10.98
CA PRO A 21 28.11 -11.39 10.45
C PRO A 21 28.03 -11.09 8.95
N GLN A 22 28.65 -9.98 8.59
CA GLN A 22 28.80 -9.43 7.25
C GLN A 22 29.55 -10.40 6.32
N PRO A 23 29.08 -10.69 5.08
CA PRO A 23 29.91 -11.28 4.06
C PRO A 23 30.86 -10.23 3.48
N THR A 24 32.14 -10.57 3.42
CA THR A 24 33.22 -9.79 2.82
C THR A 24 32.91 -9.50 1.34
N PRO A 25 33.14 -8.29 0.80
CA PRO A 25 32.88 -7.99 -0.60
C PRO A 25 33.82 -8.80 -1.49
N THR A 26 33.29 -9.73 -2.27
CA THR A 26 34.01 -10.33 -3.39
C THR A 26 33.61 -9.56 -4.64
N GLU A 27 34.59 -9.07 -5.38
CA GLU A 27 34.40 -8.35 -6.64
C GLU A 27 33.48 -9.12 -7.60
N LEU A 28 32.51 -8.41 -8.19
CA LEU A 28 31.61 -8.94 -9.20
C LEU A 28 32.40 -9.20 -10.50
N PRO A 29 32.45 -10.44 -11.03
CA PRO A 29 32.90 -10.65 -12.39
C PRO A 29 31.75 -10.34 -13.37
N THR A 30 32.07 -9.55 -14.39
CA THR A 30 31.26 -9.28 -15.57
C THR A 30 30.72 -10.58 -16.19
N GLN A 31 29.40 -10.80 -16.17
CA GLN A 31 28.78 -11.91 -16.91
C GLN A 31 28.07 -11.40 -18.17
N THR A 32 28.64 -11.81 -19.30
CA THR A 32 28.07 -11.77 -20.64
C THR A 32 26.83 -12.67 -20.71
N ALA A 33 25.73 -12.14 -21.25
CA ALA A 33 24.47 -12.85 -21.44
C ALA A 33 24.65 -14.14 -22.24
N ARG A 34 24.22 -15.28 -21.67
CA ARG A 34 24.01 -16.54 -22.40
C ARG A 34 22.51 -16.76 -22.61
N MET A 35 22.11 -16.91 -23.86
CA MET A 35 20.77 -17.33 -24.27
C MET A 35 20.45 -18.73 -23.71
N ILE A 36 19.28 -18.88 -23.11
CA ILE A 36 18.72 -20.19 -22.75
C ILE A 36 17.58 -20.52 -23.72
N THR A 37 17.80 -21.57 -24.50
CA THR A 37 16.85 -22.23 -25.39
C THR A 37 15.74 -22.91 -24.60
N ALA A 38 14.48 -22.60 -24.93
CA ALA A 38 13.29 -23.22 -24.36
C ALA A 38 13.19 -24.71 -24.76
N THR A 39 13.12 -25.60 -23.77
CA THR A 39 12.82 -27.02 -23.97
C THR A 39 11.40 -27.31 -23.50
N ARG A 40 10.61 -27.91 -24.39
CA ARG A 40 9.19 -28.24 -24.31
C ARG A 40 8.92 -29.25 -23.19
N ALA A 41 7.97 -28.95 -22.29
CA ALA A 41 7.47 -29.89 -21.29
C ALA A 41 6.05 -30.36 -21.58
N ARG A 42 5.79 -31.62 -21.20
CA ARG A 42 4.75 -32.56 -21.62
C ARG A 42 3.30 -32.20 -21.26
N THR A 43 2.42 -32.71 -22.11
CA THR A 43 0.98 -32.94 -21.99
C THR A 43 0.57 -33.52 -20.63
N ALA A 44 -0.41 -32.89 -19.97
CA ALA A 44 -1.06 -33.40 -18.78
C ALA A 44 -2.26 -34.30 -19.15
N THR A 45 -2.28 -35.50 -18.57
CA THR A 45 -3.35 -36.50 -18.68
C THR A 45 -4.47 -36.18 -17.69
N ALA A 46 -5.71 -36.34 -18.12
CA ALA A 46 -6.92 -36.11 -17.33
C ALA A 46 -7.14 -37.21 -16.26
N THR A 47 -7.57 -36.81 -15.07
CA THR A 47 -8.07 -37.75 -14.04
C THR A 47 -9.30 -37.17 -13.32
N ASN A 48 -10.43 -37.80 -13.63
CA ASN A 48 -11.67 -38.05 -12.87
C ASN A 48 -12.19 -37.05 -11.82
N THR A 49 -13.34 -36.49 -12.18
CA THR A 49 -14.37 -35.79 -11.41
C THR A 49 -14.93 -36.65 -10.27
N VAL A 50 -15.02 -36.10 -9.06
CA VAL A 50 -15.75 -36.67 -7.92
C VAL A 50 -17.04 -35.89 -7.70
N THR A 51 -18.16 -36.60 -7.70
CA THR A 51 -19.53 -36.13 -7.44
C THR A 51 -19.74 -35.77 -5.96
N PRO A 52 -20.41 -34.66 -5.60
CA PRO A 52 -20.78 -34.39 -4.21
C PRO A 52 -22.02 -35.18 -3.79
N SER A 53 -21.96 -35.76 -2.58
CA SER A 53 -23.05 -36.48 -1.91
C SER A 53 -23.99 -35.53 -1.16
N ALA A 54 -25.23 -35.97 -0.97
CA ALA A 54 -26.39 -35.19 -0.55
C ALA A 54 -26.36 -34.66 0.89
N THR A 55 -26.81 -33.42 1.07
CA THR A 55 -26.98 -32.73 2.35
C THR A 55 -28.30 -33.13 3.01
N THR A 56 -28.25 -33.58 4.26
CA THR A 56 -29.41 -33.85 5.12
C THR A 56 -30.09 -32.57 5.60
N ALA A 57 -31.43 -32.59 5.57
CA ALA A 57 -32.33 -31.53 5.99
C ALA A 57 -32.28 -31.25 7.51
N MET A 58 -32.31 -29.97 7.88
CA MET A 58 -32.52 -29.51 9.26
C MET A 58 -33.96 -29.02 9.44
N THR A 59 -34.57 -29.50 10.52
CA THR A 59 -35.91 -29.19 11.05
C THR A 59 -35.96 -27.76 11.62
N PRO A 60 -37.06 -27.00 11.47
CA PRO A 60 -37.14 -25.62 11.95
C PRO A 60 -37.41 -25.55 13.47
N THR A 61 -36.63 -24.72 14.17
CA THR A 61 -36.84 -24.38 15.59
C THR A 61 -37.62 -23.07 15.70
N ALA A 62 -38.54 -23.03 16.66
CA ALA A 62 -39.57 -22.03 16.85
C ALA A 62 -39.08 -20.57 16.98
N SER A 63 -39.88 -19.68 16.37
CA SER A 63 -39.74 -18.22 16.37
C SER A 63 -40.04 -17.63 17.75
N ALA A 64 -39.15 -16.77 18.25
CA ALA A 64 -39.41 -15.92 19.40
C ALA A 64 -40.19 -14.67 18.98
N THR A 65 -41.16 -14.29 19.81
CA THR A 65 -42.05 -13.13 19.68
C THR A 65 -41.28 -11.82 19.78
N GLU A 66 -41.33 -10.99 18.74
CA GLU A 66 -40.81 -9.62 18.77
C GLU A 66 -41.85 -8.63 19.33
N THR A 67 -41.41 -7.81 20.27
CA THR A 67 -42.10 -6.65 20.86
C THR A 67 -42.22 -5.52 19.81
N PRO A 68 -43.33 -4.76 19.73
CA PRO A 68 -43.52 -3.80 18.65
C PRO A 68 -42.55 -2.62 18.78
N THR A 69 -41.65 -2.50 17.80
CA THR A 69 -40.82 -1.31 17.63
C THR A 69 -41.64 -0.26 16.90
N THR A 70 -41.69 0.97 17.43
CA THR A 70 -42.37 2.10 16.84
C THR A 70 -41.78 2.43 15.47
N ILE A 71 -42.61 2.35 14.43
CA ILE A 71 -42.27 2.74 13.06
C ILE A 71 -42.10 4.26 13.05
N SER A 72 -40.86 4.73 13.00
CA SER A 72 -40.58 6.10 12.59
C SER A 72 -40.87 6.22 11.10
N THR A 73 -41.76 7.14 10.76
CA THR A 73 -42.07 7.54 9.40
C THR A 73 -40.76 7.89 8.66
N PRO A 74 -40.50 7.36 7.46
CA PRO A 74 -39.32 7.77 6.71
C PRO A 74 -39.46 9.25 6.37
N THR A 75 -38.60 10.08 6.94
CA THR A 75 -38.41 11.46 6.48
C THR A 75 -38.00 11.36 5.02
N ILE A 76 -38.89 11.78 4.13
CA ILE A 76 -38.65 11.87 2.69
C ILE A 76 -37.43 12.79 2.53
N THR A 77 -36.27 12.18 2.30
CA THR A 77 -35.07 12.94 1.95
C THR A 77 -35.38 13.58 0.61
N PRO A 78 -35.24 14.91 0.45
CA PRO A 78 -35.54 15.55 -0.82
C PRO A 78 -34.74 14.85 -1.91
N LEU A 79 -35.45 14.42 -2.96
CA LEU A 79 -34.84 13.87 -4.17
C LEU A 79 -33.71 14.83 -4.59
N PRO A 80 -32.48 14.35 -4.82
CA PRO A 80 -31.41 15.23 -5.28
C PRO A 80 -31.90 15.96 -6.51
N THR A 81 -31.95 17.29 -6.42
CA THR A 81 -32.22 18.17 -7.55
C THR A 81 -31.35 17.69 -8.70
N ALA A 82 -31.96 17.30 -9.83
CA ALA A 82 -31.23 16.82 -10.99
C ALA A 82 -30.14 17.85 -11.32
N SER A 83 -28.88 17.46 -11.11
CA SER A 83 -27.73 18.28 -11.49
C SER A 83 -27.84 18.48 -13.01
N PRO A 84 -27.71 19.73 -13.51
CA PRO A 84 -27.82 19.98 -14.95
C PRO A 84 -26.86 19.06 -15.69
N THR A 85 -27.40 18.24 -16.59
CA THR A 85 -26.58 17.45 -17.50
C THR A 85 -25.62 18.40 -18.21
N PRO A 86 -24.29 18.16 -18.17
CA PRO A 86 -23.32 19.08 -18.74
C PRO A 86 -23.71 19.39 -20.19
N SER A 87 -23.62 20.68 -20.55
CA SER A 87 -23.82 21.15 -21.92
C SER A 87 -23.10 20.22 -22.90
N VAL A 88 -23.84 19.63 -23.83
CA VAL A 88 -23.33 18.62 -24.77
C VAL A 88 -22.31 19.23 -25.74
N THR A 89 -22.38 20.54 -25.97
CA THR A 89 -21.41 21.27 -26.79
C THR A 89 -20.21 21.68 -25.92
N PRO A 90 -18.99 21.21 -26.24
CA PRO A 90 -17.81 21.56 -25.46
C PRO A 90 -17.43 23.03 -25.64
N THR A 91 -17.00 23.65 -24.55
CA THR A 91 -16.25 24.91 -24.58
C THR A 91 -14.81 24.61 -24.96
N MET A 92 -14.37 25.10 -26.12
CA MET A 92 -13.03 24.87 -26.62
C MET A 92 -12.01 25.75 -25.88
N LEU A 93 -11.00 25.14 -25.28
CA LEU A 93 -9.93 25.83 -24.56
C LEU A 93 -8.74 26.05 -25.50
N GLY A 94 -8.29 27.30 -25.61
CA GLY A 94 -7.11 27.70 -26.39
C GLY A 94 -5.85 27.96 -25.56
N GLY A 95 -5.93 27.75 -24.25
CA GLY A 95 -4.83 27.96 -23.32
C GLY A 95 -5.25 27.58 -21.89
N CYS A 96 -4.30 27.70 -20.97
CA CYS A 96 -4.55 27.58 -19.54
C CYS A 96 -5.66 28.53 -19.09
N ALA A 97 -6.58 28.04 -18.26
CA ALA A 97 -7.83 28.72 -17.95
C ALA A 97 -8.26 28.53 -16.49
N GLU A 98 -9.12 29.44 -16.04
CA GLU A 98 -9.85 29.31 -14.78
C GLU A 98 -11.30 28.94 -15.12
N ILE A 99 -11.77 27.85 -14.54
CA ILE A 99 -13.07 27.23 -14.82
C ILE A 99 -13.99 27.51 -13.65
N TRP A 100 -14.87 28.49 -13.85
CA TRP A 100 -15.81 29.00 -12.84
C TRP A 100 -17.26 28.59 -13.06
N GLN A 101 -17.52 27.88 -14.17
CA GLN A 101 -18.86 27.44 -14.55
C GLN A 101 -18.87 25.94 -14.78
N SER A 102 -20.00 25.30 -14.48
CA SER A 102 -20.29 23.94 -14.89
C SER A 102 -20.26 23.83 -16.41
N GLY A 103 -19.84 22.69 -16.93
CA GLY A 103 -19.83 22.46 -18.37
C GLY A 103 -18.80 21.44 -18.83
N PHE A 104 -18.85 21.17 -20.13
CA PHE A 104 -17.87 20.35 -20.82
C PHE A 104 -16.81 21.24 -21.47
N TYR A 105 -15.55 21.02 -21.13
CA TYR A 105 -14.39 21.75 -21.65
C TYR A 105 -13.48 20.80 -22.41
N LYS A 106 -13.06 21.22 -23.61
CA LYS A 106 -12.21 20.42 -24.48
C LYS A 106 -10.99 21.19 -24.96
N MET A 107 -9.80 20.61 -24.82
CA MET A 107 -8.58 21.21 -25.40
C MET A 107 -8.52 20.97 -26.91
N TYR A 108 -7.97 21.93 -27.66
CA TYR A 108 -7.66 21.77 -29.09
C TYR A 108 -6.18 22.00 -29.44
N ALA A 109 -5.34 22.25 -28.43
CA ALA A 109 -3.92 22.48 -28.59
C ALA A 109 -3.19 22.14 -27.29
N ASP A 110 -1.87 21.97 -27.39
CA ASP A 110 -0.99 21.83 -26.22
C ASP A 110 -0.82 23.19 -25.52
N PHE A 111 -0.76 23.16 -24.19
CA PHE A 111 -0.59 24.35 -23.36
C PHE A 111 0.74 24.33 -22.63
N LYS A 112 1.24 25.54 -22.34
CA LYS A 112 2.44 25.74 -21.53
C LYS A 112 2.16 26.74 -20.42
N THR A 113 2.59 26.42 -19.21
CA THR A 113 2.56 27.40 -18.11
C THR A 113 3.73 28.38 -18.26
N THR A 114 3.67 29.52 -17.57
CA THR A 114 4.66 30.60 -17.72
C THR A 114 5.13 31.10 -16.36
N LEU A 115 6.18 31.92 -16.33
CA LEU A 115 6.65 32.56 -15.09
C LEU A 115 5.58 33.44 -14.40
N LYS A 116 4.52 33.83 -15.12
CA LYS A 116 3.40 34.62 -14.57
C LYS A 116 2.22 33.76 -14.11
N ARG A 117 2.16 32.50 -14.52
CA ARG A 117 1.07 31.57 -14.25
C ARG A 117 1.64 30.16 -14.22
N PHE A 118 1.89 29.64 -13.02
CA PHE A 118 2.44 28.29 -12.81
C PHE A 118 1.37 27.20 -12.89
N ASP A 119 0.11 27.52 -12.56
CA ASP A 119 -1.02 26.59 -12.63
C ASP A 119 -1.76 26.73 -13.97
N CYS A 120 -2.15 25.63 -14.60
CA CYS A 120 -2.81 25.69 -15.90
C CYS A 120 -4.34 25.72 -15.82
N MET A 121 -4.96 24.65 -15.34
CA MET A 121 -6.42 24.53 -15.21
C MET A 121 -6.83 24.69 -13.76
N ILE A 122 -7.34 25.86 -13.40
CA ILE A 122 -7.86 26.11 -12.04
C ILE A 122 -9.36 25.86 -12.06
N VAL A 123 -9.82 24.81 -11.39
CA VAL A 123 -11.23 24.40 -11.36
C VAL A 123 -11.88 24.85 -10.07
N GLN A 124 -12.87 25.73 -10.20
CA GLN A 124 -13.61 26.37 -9.11
C GLN A 124 -15.12 26.33 -9.37
N ALA A 125 -15.60 25.18 -9.82
CA ALA A 125 -17.00 24.90 -10.09
C ALA A 125 -17.29 23.40 -9.89
N SER A 126 -18.58 23.06 -9.81
CA SER A 126 -19.07 21.67 -9.83
C SER A 126 -19.59 21.31 -11.23
N ASP A 127 -19.77 20.04 -11.52
CA ASP A 127 -20.32 19.53 -12.79
C ASP A 127 -19.46 19.94 -13.99
N VAL A 128 -18.16 19.65 -13.88
CA VAL A 128 -17.14 20.02 -14.87
C VAL A 128 -16.54 18.76 -15.46
N VAL A 129 -16.57 18.65 -16.79
CA VAL A 129 -15.81 17.64 -17.52
C VAL A 129 -14.70 18.36 -18.26
N ILE A 130 -13.46 17.94 -18.07
CA ILE A 130 -12.30 18.39 -18.85
C ILE A 130 -11.76 17.20 -19.63
N ASP A 131 -11.81 17.32 -20.95
CA ASP A 131 -11.23 16.36 -21.89
C ASP A 131 -10.08 17.04 -22.63
N CYS A 132 -8.87 16.56 -22.44
CA CYS A 132 -7.71 17.14 -23.10
C CYS A 132 -7.56 16.70 -24.55
N ASP A 133 -8.37 15.76 -25.05
CA ASP A 133 -8.28 15.26 -26.44
C ASP A 133 -6.87 14.82 -26.82
N ALA A 134 -6.17 14.17 -25.88
CA ALA A 134 -4.78 13.74 -26.02
C ALA A 134 -3.73 14.88 -26.15
N HIS A 135 -4.09 16.12 -25.79
CA HIS A 135 -3.15 17.24 -25.72
C HIS A 135 -2.36 17.30 -24.41
N THR A 136 -1.22 18.00 -24.48
CA THR A 136 -0.27 18.14 -23.38
C THR A 136 -0.42 19.48 -22.67
N ILE A 137 -0.37 19.47 -21.34
CA ILE A 137 -0.06 20.62 -20.49
C ILE A 137 1.40 20.47 -20.03
N GLU A 138 2.27 21.37 -20.47
CA GLU A 138 3.66 21.43 -20.06
C GLU A 138 3.85 22.50 -18.99
N GLY A 139 4.14 22.05 -17.76
CA GLY A 139 4.52 22.92 -16.66
C GLY A 139 5.88 23.60 -16.88
N LEU A 140 6.20 24.58 -16.03
CA LEU A 140 7.46 25.31 -16.06
C LEU A 140 8.27 25.03 -14.80
N ASN A 141 9.46 24.47 -14.97
CA ASN A 141 10.43 24.22 -13.90
C ASN A 141 9.86 23.43 -12.71
N LYS A 142 8.94 22.48 -12.97
CA LYS A 142 8.30 21.65 -11.94
C LYS A 142 7.53 22.48 -10.88
N GLN A 143 7.05 23.66 -11.25
CA GLN A 143 6.22 24.52 -10.41
C GLN A 143 4.75 24.44 -10.83
N GLY A 144 3.85 24.73 -9.88
CA GLY A 144 2.41 24.76 -10.08
C GLY A 144 1.81 23.43 -10.53
N HIS A 145 0.53 23.46 -10.88
CA HIS A 145 -0.26 22.26 -11.15
C HIS A 145 -0.80 22.25 -12.58
N GLY A 146 -0.87 21.08 -13.20
CA GLY A 146 -1.62 20.93 -14.47
C GLY A 146 -3.09 21.23 -14.25
N PHE A 147 -3.67 20.55 -13.26
CA PHE A 147 -5.02 20.78 -12.75
C PHE A 147 -4.97 21.13 -11.28
N TRP A 148 -5.61 22.24 -10.90
CA TRP A 148 -5.79 22.64 -9.51
C TRP A 148 -7.27 22.75 -9.19
N ILE A 149 -7.82 21.77 -8.49
CA ILE A 149 -9.21 21.74 -8.04
C ILE A 149 -9.29 22.39 -6.66
N ARG A 150 -10.05 23.49 -6.56
CA ARG A 150 -10.05 24.36 -5.38
C ARG A 150 -11.45 24.58 -4.84
N ARG A 151 -11.53 24.75 -3.52
CA ARG A 151 -12.77 25.21 -2.89
C ARG A 151 -13.16 26.59 -3.42
N TYR A 152 -14.46 26.84 -3.55
CA TYR A 152 -14.99 28.09 -4.09
C TYR A 152 -16.19 28.58 -3.29
N GLY A 153 -16.61 29.82 -3.53
CA GLY A 153 -17.71 30.45 -2.79
C GLY A 153 -17.24 31.10 -1.48
N PHE A 154 -17.63 32.36 -1.28
CA PHE A 154 -17.36 33.11 -0.05
C PHE A 154 -18.68 33.72 0.43
N PRO A 155 -18.97 33.76 1.75
CA PRO A 155 -18.12 33.37 2.89
C PRO A 155 -18.07 31.87 3.20
N ILE A 156 -18.98 31.09 2.63
CA ILE A 156 -19.06 29.64 2.86
C ILE A 156 -18.35 28.92 1.71
N LEU A 157 -17.18 28.37 2.00
CA LEU A 157 -16.41 27.57 1.04
C LEU A 157 -17.15 26.27 0.73
N GLN A 158 -17.42 26.06 -0.56
CA GLN A 158 -17.99 24.87 -1.14
C GLN A 158 -16.88 23.94 -1.64
N THR A 159 -17.07 22.64 -1.45
CA THR A 159 -16.24 21.60 -2.04
C THR A 159 -16.73 21.33 -3.47
N PRO A 160 -15.85 21.40 -4.49
CA PRO A 160 -16.22 21.03 -5.84
C PRO A 160 -16.74 19.60 -5.93
N ASN A 161 -17.82 19.43 -6.68
CA ASN A 161 -18.53 18.18 -6.81
C ASN A 161 -18.67 17.78 -8.28
N ASN A 162 -18.60 16.48 -8.58
CA ASN A 162 -18.85 15.93 -9.91
C ASN A 162 -17.89 16.53 -10.96
N ILE A 163 -16.60 16.24 -10.81
CA ILE A 163 -15.56 16.67 -11.74
C ILE A 163 -14.98 15.44 -12.45
N GLU A 164 -14.78 15.54 -13.76
CA GLU A 164 -14.11 14.53 -14.58
C GLU A 164 -12.90 15.13 -15.29
N ILE A 165 -11.75 14.47 -15.22
CA ILE A 165 -10.51 14.85 -15.93
C ILE A 165 -10.02 13.63 -16.72
N ARG A 166 -9.96 13.77 -18.05
CA ARG A 166 -9.59 12.65 -18.92
C ARG A 166 -8.77 13.01 -20.16
N ASN A 167 -8.08 11.98 -20.67
CA ASN A 167 -7.29 12.01 -21.91
C ASN A 167 -6.18 13.09 -21.92
N CYS A 168 -5.63 13.42 -20.76
CA CYS A 168 -4.64 14.48 -20.59
C CYS A 168 -3.22 13.96 -20.44
N PHE A 169 -2.27 14.69 -21.01
CA PHE A 169 -0.84 14.54 -20.71
C PHE A 169 -0.39 15.73 -19.88
N VAL A 170 0.15 15.53 -18.67
CA VAL A 170 0.74 16.62 -17.87
C VAL A 170 2.14 16.24 -17.44
N LYS A 171 3.11 17.08 -17.84
CA LYS A 171 4.52 16.91 -17.49
C LYS A 171 5.14 18.23 -17.06
N ASN A 172 6.29 18.14 -16.41
CA ASN A 172 7.07 19.30 -15.96
C ASN A 172 6.34 20.24 -14.98
N ALA A 173 5.26 19.78 -14.35
CA ALA A 173 4.55 20.46 -13.28
C ALA A 173 5.01 19.98 -11.89
N ARG A 174 4.57 20.65 -10.83
CA ARG A 174 4.71 20.16 -9.45
C ARG A 174 3.84 18.92 -9.26
N ASP A 175 2.57 19.03 -9.58
CA ASP A 175 1.62 17.93 -9.62
C ASP A 175 0.89 17.93 -10.97
N GLY A 176 0.64 16.75 -11.53
CA GLY A 176 -0.27 16.62 -12.67
C GLY A 176 -1.67 17.09 -12.30
N VAL A 177 -2.20 16.57 -11.19
CA VAL A 177 -3.46 16.99 -10.57
C VAL A 177 -3.23 17.27 -9.09
N PHE A 178 -3.68 18.43 -8.62
CA PHE A 178 -3.80 18.74 -7.20
C PHE A 178 -5.24 19.13 -6.86
N ALA A 179 -5.88 18.38 -5.96
CA ALA A 179 -7.19 18.74 -5.41
C ALA A 179 -7.08 19.09 -3.92
N GLU A 180 -7.48 20.31 -3.57
CA GLU A 180 -7.59 20.75 -2.17
C GLU A 180 -8.71 19.99 -1.44
N ALA A 181 -9.81 19.74 -2.14
CA ALA A 181 -10.96 18.93 -1.75
C ALA A 181 -11.81 18.66 -2.99
N ALA A 182 -12.40 17.48 -3.11
CA ALA A 182 -13.41 17.19 -4.12
C ALA A 182 -14.35 16.07 -3.65
N THR A 183 -15.60 16.11 -4.13
CA THR A 183 -16.55 15.00 -4.00
C THR A 183 -16.93 14.51 -5.39
N ASN A 184 -17.10 13.19 -5.59
CA ASN A 184 -17.47 12.64 -6.90
C ASN A 184 -16.47 13.06 -8.01
N LEU A 185 -15.17 12.89 -7.75
CA LEU A 185 -14.11 13.21 -8.72
C LEU A 185 -13.72 11.95 -9.50
N TRP A 186 -13.60 12.05 -10.82
CA TRP A 186 -13.15 10.97 -11.69
C TRP A 186 -11.95 11.42 -12.52
N ILE A 187 -10.80 10.81 -12.27
CA ILE A 187 -9.56 11.09 -13.00
C ILE A 187 -9.21 9.82 -13.77
N HIS A 188 -9.27 9.84 -15.10
CA HIS A 188 -9.01 8.63 -15.86
C HIS A 188 -8.40 8.81 -17.24
N ASN A 189 -7.69 7.77 -17.71
CA ASN A 189 -7.06 7.74 -19.04
C ASN A 189 -6.08 8.90 -19.26
N ASN A 190 -5.33 9.29 -18.22
CA ASN A 190 -4.33 10.35 -18.30
C ASN A 190 -2.91 9.81 -18.14
N ASP A 191 -1.94 10.59 -18.60
CA ASP A 191 -0.52 10.41 -18.27
C ASP A 191 -0.01 11.65 -17.52
N PHE A 192 0.31 11.47 -16.25
CA PHE A 192 0.86 12.49 -15.36
C PHE A 192 2.31 12.17 -14.98
N SER A 193 3.08 11.64 -15.93
CA SER A 193 4.48 11.29 -15.72
C SER A 193 5.43 12.46 -15.89
N ASN A 194 6.64 12.32 -15.33
CA ASN A 194 7.72 13.30 -15.43
C ASN A 194 7.32 14.66 -14.82
N ASN A 195 6.68 14.64 -13.66
CA ASN A 195 6.40 15.82 -12.83
C ASN A 195 7.48 15.95 -11.76
N TYR A 196 7.22 16.69 -10.68
CA TYR A 196 8.24 16.99 -9.68
C TYR A 196 8.77 15.73 -9.00
N ASP A 197 10.08 15.74 -8.79
CA ASP A 197 10.82 14.74 -8.05
C ASP A 197 11.83 15.48 -7.15
N ASP A 198 11.87 15.15 -5.87
CA ASP A 198 12.67 15.82 -4.83
C ASP A 198 14.03 15.16 -4.59
N VAL A 199 14.52 14.38 -5.56
CA VAL A 199 15.80 13.67 -5.50
C VAL A 199 16.87 14.30 -6.40
N ASP A 200 18.13 14.06 -6.05
CA ASP A 200 19.26 14.34 -6.94
C ASP A 200 19.44 13.26 -8.02
N ASN A 201 20.47 13.41 -8.88
CA ASN A 201 20.77 12.47 -9.96
C ASN A 201 21.09 11.03 -9.50
N ARG A 202 21.36 10.80 -8.21
CA ARG A 202 21.61 9.49 -7.61
C ARG A 202 20.32 8.89 -7.05
N ARG A 203 19.18 9.54 -7.26
CA ARG A 203 17.89 9.23 -6.63
C ARG A 203 17.92 9.40 -5.11
N TYR A 204 18.87 10.21 -4.62
CA TYR A 204 19.02 10.51 -3.21
C TYR A 204 18.09 11.66 -2.83
N GLY A 205 17.17 11.40 -1.90
CA GLY A 205 16.19 12.37 -1.42
C GLY A 205 16.24 12.58 0.10
N ILE A 206 15.37 13.44 0.60
CA ILE A 206 15.12 13.56 2.03
C ILE A 206 14.41 12.31 2.58
N PHE A 207 14.67 11.98 3.85
CA PHE A 207 14.01 10.87 4.54
C PHE A 207 12.48 11.04 4.51
N LEU A 208 11.75 9.96 4.26
CA LEU A 208 10.35 10.02 3.86
C LEU A 208 9.39 10.37 5.01
N GLY A 209 8.57 11.38 4.75
CA GLY A 209 7.65 12.06 5.67
C GLY A 209 7.31 13.49 5.22
N MET A 210 8.10 14.03 4.28
CA MET A 210 7.94 15.38 3.70
C MET A 210 7.95 15.38 2.16
N ALA A 211 7.90 14.21 1.51
CA ALA A 211 7.84 14.13 0.05
C ALA A 211 6.52 14.73 -0.43
N GLU A 212 6.60 15.59 -1.45
CA GLU A 212 5.46 16.25 -2.07
C GLU A 212 5.70 16.35 -3.57
N GLY A 213 4.62 16.41 -4.35
CA GLY A 213 4.69 16.54 -5.81
C GLY A 213 4.64 15.19 -6.53
N GLY A 214 4.23 15.25 -7.79
CA GLY A 214 4.31 14.14 -8.73
C GLY A 214 3.08 14.00 -9.61
N GLY A 215 2.45 12.83 -9.61
CA GLY A 215 1.34 12.53 -10.51
C GLY A 215 0.02 13.17 -10.05
N ILE A 216 -0.64 12.53 -9.10
CA ILE A 216 -1.97 12.94 -8.60
C ILE A 216 -1.90 13.13 -7.10
N ARG A 217 -2.28 14.30 -6.59
CA ARG A 217 -2.43 14.57 -5.16
C ARG A 217 -3.84 15.04 -4.83
N LEU A 218 -4.52 14.35 -3.93
CA LEU A 218 -5.85 14.70 -3.44
C LEU A 218 -5.87 14.83 -1.92
N ASN A 219 -6.45 15.91 -1.43
CA ASN A 219 -6.70 16.13 -0.01
C ASN A 219 -8.21 16.16 0.25
N HIS A 220 -8.65 15.81 1.48
CA HIS A 220 -10.02 16.04 1.97
C HIS A 220 -11.14 15.68 0.97
N SER A 221 -10.99 14.54 0.29
CA SER A 221 -11.86 14.16 -0.81
C SER A 221 -12.69 12.92 -0.48
N GLN A 222 -13.86 12.81 -1.12
CA GLN A 222 -14.78 11.71 -0.90
C GLN A 222 -15.37 11.17 -2.20
N ASN A 223 -15.54 9.86 -2.28
CA ASN A 223 -16.12 9.17 -3.43
C ASN A 223 -15.37 9.52 -4.73
N VAL A 224 -14.09 9.19 -4.76
CA VAL A 224 -13.19 9.51 -5.87
C VAL A 224 -12.81 8.25 -6.63
N ARG A 225 -12.73 8.35 -7.97
CA ARG A 225 -12.23 7.30 -8.85
C ARG A 225 -10.98 7.77 -9.58
N ILE A 226 -9.89 7.03 -9.44
CA ILE A 226 -8.62 7.24 -10.14
C ILE A 226 -8.37 5.98 -10.95
N GLU A 227 -8.61 6.05 -12.27
CA GLU A 227 -8.66 4.85 -13.11
C GLU A 227 -7.84 4.96 -14.40
N ASN A 228 -7.09 3.91 -14.75
CA ASN A 228 -6.38 3.85 -16.04
C ASN A 228 -5.41 5.02 -16.28
N ASN A 229 -4.77 5.55 -15.23
CA ASN A 229 -3.77 6.62 -15.36
C ASN A 229 -2.34 6.04 -15.32
N THR A 230 -1.40 6.78 -15.90
CA THR A 230 0.04 6.53 -15.78
C THR A 230 0.71 7.63 -14.97
N THR A 231 1.46 7.26 -13.93
CA THR A 231 2.18 8.20 -13.05
C THR A 231 3.61 7.71 -12.83
N SER A 232 4.53 8.15 -13.70
CA SER A 232 5.92 7.69 -13.69
C SER A 232 6.94 8.81 -13.47
N ASN A 233 8.15 8.46 -13.02
CA ASN A 233 9.31 9.36 -12.94
C ASN A 233 9.03 10.66 -12.14
N SER A 234 8.42 10.52 -10.97
CA SER A 234 8.08 11.63 -10.08
C SER A 234 8.37 11.24 -8.62
N ALA A 235 8.23 12.16 -7.66
CA ALA A 235 8.35 11.79 -6.25
C ALA A 235 7.29 10.76 -5.84
N ILE A 236 6.00 11.09 -6.05
CA ILE A 236 4.88 10.22 -5.74
C ILE A 236 3.99 10.03 -6.97
N GLY A 237 3.59 8.78 -7.24
CA GLY A 237 2.66 8.48 -8.33
C GLY A 237 1.25 9.00 -8.03
N ILE A 238 0.63 8.45 -6.99
CA ILE A 238 -0.72 8.83 -6.51
C ILE A 238 -0.67 9.04 -5.00
N ASP A 239 -1.05 10.22 -4.52
CA ASP A 239 -1.00 10.63 -3.11
C ASP A 239 -2.38 11.06 -2.62
N ILE A 240 -2.96 10.29 -1.70
CA ILE A 240 -4.28 10.53 -1.15
C ILE A 240 -4.16 10.84 0.33
N ARG A 241 -4.65 12.00 0.74
CA ARG A 241 -4.55 12.50 2.11
C ARG A 241 -5.92 12.81 2.68
N GLU A 242 -6.16 12.38 3.90
CA GLU A 242 -7.34 12.76 4.70
C GLU A 242 -8.67 12.58 3.97
N SER A 243 -8.80 11.47 3.25
CA SER A 243 -9.89 11.21 2.32
C SER A 243 -10.61 9.89 2.64
N GLN A 244 -11.75 9.65 2.01
CA GLN A 244 -12.49 8.39 2.19
C GLN A 244 -13.19 7.93 0.93
N GLN A 245 -13.46 6.62 0.82
CA GLN A 245 -14.17 6.04 -0.31
C GLN A 245 -13.48 6.36 -1.66
N VAL A 246 -12.16 6.18 -1.71
CA VAL A 246 -11.36 6.39 -2.92
C VAL A 246 -11.11 5.03 -3.60
N LEU A 247 -11.37 4.94 -4.89
CA LEU A 247 -11.03 3.79 -5.73
C LEU A 247 -9.84 4.14 -6.63
N ILE A 248 -8.71 3.46 -6.42
CA ILE A 248 -7.50 3.57 -7.24
C ILE A 248 -7.36 2.28 -8.03
N LYS A 249 -7.78 2.29 -9.29
CA LYS A 249 -7.92 1.06 -10.08
C LYS A 249 -7.24 1.10 -11.45
N ASN A 250 -6.59 0.01 -11.85
CA ASN A 250 -6.00 -0.13 -13.19
C ASN A 250 -4.96 0.97 -13.55
N ASN A 251 -4.30 1.57 -12.56
CA ASN A 251 -3.26 2.57 -12.82
C ASN A 251 -1.89 1.92 -12.96
N THR A 252 -0.97 2.63 -13.62
CA THR A 252 0.43 2.28 -13.74
C THR A 252 1.28 3.32 -13.01
N ALA A 253 1.95 2.93 -11.92
CA ALA A 253 2.87 3.81 -11.19
C ALA A 253 4.27 3.20 -11.17
N ILE A 254 5.18 3.78 -11.97
CA ILE A 254 6.49 3.19 -12.25
C ILE A 254 7.59 4.21 -11.99
N ASN A 255 8.70 3.74 -11.38
CA ASN A 255 9.91 4.53 -11.25
C ASN A 255 9.70 5.86 -10.50
N ASN A 256 8.78 5.89 -9.52
CA ASN A 256 8.67 7.03 -8.63
C ASN A 256 9.74 6.95 -7.54
N SER A 257 10.21 8.09 -7.06
CA SER A 257 11.33 8.14 -6.11
C SER A 257 10.92 7.92 -4.66
N ALA A 258 9.63 7.96 -4.32
CA ALA A 258 9.11 7.64 -3.00
C ALA A 258 8.09 6.50 -3.08
N TRP A 259 6.88 6.80 -3.56
CA TRP A 259 5.77 5.85 -3.51
C TRP A 259 5.04 5.75 -4.85
N GLY A 260 4.62 4.54 -5.20
CA GLY A 260 3.67 4.34 -6.30
C GLY A 260 2.30 4.90 -5.92
N VAL A 261 1.77 4.42 -4.80
CA VAL A 261 0.52 4.88 -4.18
C VAL A 261 0.75 5.16 -2.69
N SER A 262 0.31 6.33 -2.22
CA SER A 262 0.35 6.76 -0.82
C SER A 262 -1.06 7.05 -0.32
N LEU A 263 -1.44 6.41 0.79
CA LEU A 263 -2.66 6.68 1.55
C LEU A 263 -2.28 7.20 2.93
N LEU A 264 -2.54 8.47 3.20
CA LEU A 264 -2.29 9.12 4.49
C LEU A 264 -3.62 9.48 5.14
N ASN A 265 -3.87 8.98 6.35
CA ASN A 265 -5.15 9.19 7.07
C ASN A 265 -6.38 8.98 6.17
N THR A 266 -6.32 7.97 5.29
CA THR A 266 -7.36 7.68 4.30
C THR A 266 -8.09 6.41 4.69
N GLN A 267 -9.41 6.44 4.59
CA GLN A 267 -10.28 5.40 5.13
C GLN A 267 -11.17 4.77 4.06
N ASP A 268 -11.59 3.53 4.30
CA ASP A 268 -12.66 2.87 3.54
C ASP A 268 -12.43 2.94 2.01
N SER A 269 -11.18 2.81 1.59
CA SER A 269 -10.72 3.00 0.21
C SER A 269 -10.10 1.73 -0.37
N GLU A 270 -10.01 1.66 -1.69
CA GLU A 270 -9.54 0.49 -2.43
C GLU A 270 -8.40 0.84 -3.39
N VAL A 271 -7.32 0.05 -3.34
CA VAL A 271 -6.21 0.06 -4.31
C VAL A 271 -6.23 -1.28 -5.03
N SER A 272 -6.67 -1.31 -6.29
CA SER A 272 -6.83 -2.58 -7.01
C SER A 272 -6.39 -2.62 -8.46
N TYR A 273 -5.89 -3.79 -8.91
CA TYR A 273 -5.50 -4.02 -10.31
C TYR A 273 -4.44 -3.04 -10.85
N ASN A 274 -3.67 -2.40 -9.98
CA ASN A 274 -2.61 -1.48 -10.40
C ASN A 274 -1.32 -2.25 -10.74
N THR A 275 -0.53 -1.70 -11.65
CA THR A 275 0.84 -2.15 -11.93
C THR A 275 1.82 -1.18 -11.27
N LEU A 276 2.56 -1.66 -10.26
CA LEU A 276 3.43 -0.86 -9.41
C LEU A 276 4.86 -1.41 -9.46
N ARG A 277 5.79 -0.66 -10.05
CA ARG A 277 7.14 -1.17 -10.35
C ARG A 277 8.23 -0.15 -10.08
N ASP A 278 9.32 -0.61 -9.47
CA ASP A 278 10.56 0.17 -9.28
C ASP A 278 10.36 1.52 -8.54
N ASN A 279 9.42 1.59 -7.59
CA ASN A 279 9.24 2.76 -6.74
C ASN A 279 10.21 2.69 -5.54
N VAL A 280 11.29 3.48 -5.61
CA VAL A 280 12.44 3.38 -4.71
C VAL A 280 13.12 4.72 -4.51
N ARG A 281 13.56 4.95 -3.27
CA ARG A 281 14.38 6.11 -2.84
C ARG A 281 15.74 5.66 -2.35
N TYR A 282 16.77 6.48 -2.54
CA TYR A 282 18.02 6.41 -1.79
C TYR A 282 18.05 7.48 -0.68
N CYS A 283 18.64 7.14 0.46
CA CYS A 283 18.83 8.04 1.59
C CYS A 283 19.94 7.53 2.51
N THR A 284 20.28 8.33 3.52
CA THR A 284 21.11 7.89 4.63
C THR A 284 20.24 7.25 5.71
N TRP A 285 20.46 5.97 5.94
CA TRP A 285 19.85 5.22 7.04
C TRP A 285 20.34 5.73 8.40
N GLY A 286 19.60 5.44 9.47
CA GLY A 286 19.91 5.94 10.81
C GLY A 286 21.31 5.53 11.33
N ASN A 287 21.90 4.46 10.81
CA ASN A 287 23.28 4.02 11.13
C ASN A 287 24.37 4.74 10.30
N GLY A 288 24.00 5.74 9.49
CA GLY A 288 24.91 6.47 8.59
C GLY A 288 25.18 5.80 7.24
N THR A 289 24.62 4.61 6.98
CA THR A 289 24.79 3.92 5.69
C THR A 289 23.91 4.56 4.63
N VAL A 290 24.45 4.83 3.44
CA VAL A 290 23.65 5.28 2.30
C VAL A 290 23.16 4.07 1.52
N GLY A 291 21.87 4.00 1.22
CA GLY A 291 21.30 2.90 0.45
C GLY A 291 19.88 3.13 -0.03
N PRO A 292 19.37 2.21 -0.87
CA PRO A 292 17.98 2.23 -1.34
C PRO A 292 17.02 1.81 -0.22
N GLY A 293 15.76 2.21 -0.27
CA GLY A 293 14.75 1.76 0.70
C GLY A 293 13.99 2.91 1.32
N CYS A 294 14.49 3.45 2.44
CA CYS A 294 14.07 4.74 2.98
C CYS A 294 12.56 4.93 3.21
N ASP A 295 11.85 3.85 3.59
CA ASP A 295 10.39 3.78 3.71
C ASP A 295 9.62 3.94 2.38
N ALA A 296 10.29 3.85 1.23
CA ALA A 296 9.64 3.78 -0.08
C ALA A 296 8.86 2.47 -0.21
N ALA A 297 7.83 2.48 -1.05
CA ALA A 297 6.98 1.31 -1.28
C ALA A 297 6.19 1.43 -2.59
N ALA A 298 5.76 0.30 -3.12
CA ALA A 298 4.74 0.30 -4.18
C ALA A 298 3.42 0.89 -3.67
N VAL A 299 2.95 0.43 -2.50
CA VAL A 299 1.79 1.00 -1.78
C VAL A 299 2.19 1.28 -0.34
N ILE A 300 1.93 2.49 0.14
CA ILE A 300 2.11 2.84 1.56
C ILE A 300 0.80 3.33 2.19
N LEU A 301 0.52 2.87 3.41
CA LEU A 301 -0.57 3.32 4.27
C LEU A 301 0.05 3.96 5.51
N GLN A 302 -0.35 5.19 5.84
CA GLN A 302 0.28 6.01 6.88
C GLN A 302 -0.75 6.76 7.74
N ASP A 303 -0.33 7.07 8.97
CA ASP A 303 -1.05 7.93 9.94
C ASP A 303 -2.55 7.66 10.00
N GLY A 304 -2.94 6.48 10.48
CA GLY A 304 -4.35 6.17 10.69
C GLY A 304 -5.10 5.66 9.46
N ALA A 305 -4.43 5.42 8.33
CA ALA A 305 -5.04 4.83 7.14
C ALA A 305 -5.54 3.40 7.42
N SER A 306 -6.85 3.25 7.56
CA SER A 306 -7.55 2.10 8.16
C SER A 306 -8.74 1.68 7.29
N ARG A 307 -9.19 0.42 7.46
CA ARG A 307 -10.33 -0.14 6.69
C ARG A 307 -10.16 -0.05 5.17
N ASN A 308 -8.92 0.00 4.69
CA ASN A 308 -8.64 0.01 3.27
C ASN A 308 -8.42 -1.41 2.75
N VAL A 309 -8.62 -1.59 1.45
CA VAL A 309 -8.40 -2.86 0.75
C VAL A 309 -7.36 -2.67 -0.35
N VAL A 310 -6.22 -3.35 -0.23
CA VAL A 310 -5.18 -3.41 -1.26
C VAL A 310 -5.28 -4.78 -1.92
N LYS A 311 -5.83 -4.87 -3.14
CA LYS A 311 -6.13 -6.17 -3.76
C LYS A 311 -5.80 -6.31 -5.23
N ASN A 312 -5.42 -7.52 -5.65
CA ASN A 312 -5.23 -7.86 -7.07
C ASN A 312 -4.22 -6.96 -7.80
N ASN A 313 -3.27 -6.34 -7.08
CA ASN A 313 -2.23 -5.52 -7.70
C ASN A 313 -1.06 -6.39 -8.18
N LEU A 314 -0.39 -5.95 -9.25
CA LEU A 314 0.87 -6.49 -9.72
C LEU A 314 2.01 -5.59 -9.23
N ILE A 315 2.73 -6.07 -8.23
CA ILE A 315 3.85 -5.36 -7.59
C ILE A 315 5.14 -6.08 -7.96
N THR A 316 6.02 -5.43 -8.72
CA THR A 316 7.21 -6.11 -9.28
C THR A 316 8.46 -5.23 -9.25
N GLY A 317 9.62 -5.83 -9.43
CA GLY A 317 10.88 -5.10 -9.55
C GLY A 317 11.32 -4.48 -8.23
N GLN A 318 12.27 -3.55 -8.31
CA GLN A 318 12.99 -2.99 -7.17
C GLN A 318 12.19 -1.95 -6.40
N ASN A 319 10.88 -2.16 -6.19
CA ASN A 319 10.19 -1.43 -5.12
C ASN A 319 10.91 -1.74 -3.81
N ALA A 320 11.06 -0.75 -2.94
CA ALA A 320 11.69 -0.97 -1.64
C ALA A 320 10.88 -2.00 -0.81
N ASN A 321 9.71 -1.61 -0.32
CA ASN A 321 8.69 -2.54 0.17
C ASN A 321 7.59 -2.73 -0.89
N GLY A 322 6.88 -3.87 -0.85
CA GLY A 322 5.71 -4.08 -1.70
C GLY A 322 4.51 -3.27 -1.19
N VAL A 323 3.95 -3.69 -0.06
CA VAL A 323 2.92 -2.95 0.69
C VAL A 323 3.43 -2.65 2.09
N PHE A 324 3.39 -1.38 2.51
CA PHE A 324 3.87 -0.96 3.83
C PHE A 324 2.80 -0.20 4.62
N ILE A 325 2.43 -0.68 5.81
CA ILE A 325 1.60 0.06 6.77
C ILE A 325 2.52 0.64 7.85
N LYS A 326 2.79 1.95 7.77
CA LYS A 326 3.69 2.66 8.67
C LYS A 326 2.95 3.17 9.91
N ALA A 327 3.44 2.81 11.09
CA ALA A 327 2.87 3.27 12.36
C ALA A 327 3.91 3.68 13.43
N HIS A 328 5.18 3.85 13.08
CA HIS A 328 6.20 4.25 14.05
C HIS A 328 6.04 5.74 14.43
N GLY A 329 5.58 6.01 15.65
CA GLY A 329 5.38 7.37 16.17
C GLY A 329 4.20 8.13 15.53
N VAL A 330 3.34 7.44 14.77
CA VAL A 330 2.12 7.98 14.15
C VAL A 330 0.94 7.04 14.42
N ARG A 331 -0.29 7.44 14.08
CA ARG A 331 -1.45 6.58 14.33
C ARG A 331 -1.38 5.30 13.47
N CYS A 332 -1.76 4.17 14.06
CA CYS A 332 -1.79 2.88 13.39
C CYS A 332 -2.85 2.82 12.29
N GLY A 333 -2.53 2.15 11.18
CA GLY A 333 -3.49 1.77 10.15
C GLY A 333 -4.12 0.42 10.48
N ASP A 334 -5.34 0.45 11.01
CA ASP A 334 -6.00 -0.74 11.53
C ASP A 334 -7.03 -1.33 10.55
N ASN A 335 -7.32 -2.62 10.70
CA ASN A 335 -8.38 -3.29 9.96
C ASN A 335 -8.27 -3.16 8.43
N ASN A 336 -7.04 -3.07 7.90
CA ASN A 336 -6.78 -3.11 6.47
C ASN A 336 -6.71 -4.55 5.97
N THR A 337 -7.10 -4.75 4.72
CA THR A 337 -7.01 -6.06 4.05
C THR A 337 -6.11 -5.97 2.84
N ILE A 338 -5.02 -6.75 2.85
CA ILE A 338 -4.08 -6.89 1.74
C ILE A 338 -4.29 -8.28 1.17
N GLN A 339 -4.92 -8.38 -0.01
CA GLN A 339 -5.38 -9.67 -0.53
C GLN A 339 -5.12 -9.90 -2.02
N ASN A 340 -4.79 -11.15 -2.39
CA ASN A 340 -4.67 -11.58 -3.78
C ASN A 340 -3.71 -10.73 -4.63
N ASN A 341 -2.74 -10.06 -4.03
CA ASN A 341 -1.72 -9.33 -4.76
C ASN A 341 -0.63 -10.30 -5.23
N LYS A 342 -0.06 -10.01 -6.40
CA LYS A 342 1.17 -10.66 -6.85
C LYS A 342 2.34 -9.73 -6.56
N ILE A 343 3.22 -10.12 -5.65
CA ILE A 343 4.38 -9.33 -5.21
C ILE A 343 5.66 -10.11 -5.52
N THR A 344 6.51 -9.56 -6.38
CA THR A 344 7.68 -10.29 -6.89
C THR A 344 8.92 -9.39 -6.92
N ASP A 345 10.02 -9.89 -6.36
CA ASP A 345 11.37 -9.31 -6.43
C ASP A 345 11.49 -7.89 -5.86
N VAL A 346 10.67 -7.54 -4.85
CA VAL A 346 10.86 -6.29 -4.08
C VAL A 346 12.08 -6.41 -3.15
N MET A 347 12.73 -5.29 -2.86
CA MET A 347 14.07 -5.27 -2.24
C MET A 347 14.08 -5.76 -0.80
N TYR A 348 13.06 -5.40 -0.01
CA TYR A 348 12.95 -5.70 1.41
C TYR A 348 11.74 -6.60 1.66
N ASN A 349 10.73 -6.10 2.35
CA ASN A 349 9.57 -6.88 2.74
C ASN A 349 8.51 -6.77 1.65
N ALA A 350 8.00 -7.92 1.18
CA ALA A 350 6.87 -7.90 0.26
C ALA A 350 5.64 -7.25 0.92
N ILE A 351 5.41 -7.54 2.20
CA ILE A 351 4.42 -6.86 3.03
C ILE A 351 5.03 -6.53 4.40
N GLU A 352 4.93 -5.28 4.82
CA GLU A 352 5.42 -4.80 6.11
C GLU A 352 4.34 -4.04 6.87
N PHE A 353 4.21 -4.28 8.18
CA PHE A 353 3.40 -3.44 9.07
C PHE A 353 3.86 -3.54 10.52
N SER A 354 3.63 -2.51 11.33
CA SER A 354 3.95 -2.58 12.76
C SER A 354 2.95 -1.82 13.62
N PHE A 355 2.86 -2.16 14.90
CA PHE A 355 2.04 -1.52 15.95
C PHE A 355 0.52 -1.53 15.71
N CYS A 356 0.05 -2.00 14.56
CA CYS A 356 -1.35 -1.99 14.17
C CYS A 356 -2.11 -3.21 14.66
N LYS A 357 -3.44 -3.16 14.54
CA LYS A 357 -4.34 -4.26 14.87
C LYS A 357 -5.30 -4.62 13.75
N ASP A 358 -5.82 -5.85 13.85
CA ASP A 358 -6.93 -6.34 13.03
C ASP A 358 -6.64 -6.40 11.51
N ASN A 359 -5.37 -6.33 11.10
CA ASN A 359 -4.97 -6.37 9.70
C ASN A 359 -4.99 -7.80 9.15
N LYS A 360 -5.35 -7.93 7.87
CA LYS A 360 -5.55 -9.20 7.18
C LYS A 360 -4.69 -9.30 5.92
N ILE A 361 -3.86 -10.33 5.84
CA ILE A 361 -2.98 -10.63 4.71
C ILE A 361 -3.42 -11.97 4.12
N ILE A 362 -4.18 -11.94 3.01
CA ILE A 362 -4.95 -13.12 2.55
C ILE A 362 -4.68 -13.44 1.08
N GLY A 363 -4.33 -14.69 0.76
CA GLY A 363 -4.35 -15.15 -0.64
C GLY A 363 -3.31 -14.50 -1.56
N ASN A 364 -2.27 -13.86 -1.03
CA ASN A 364 -1.24 -13.21 -1.84
C ASN A 364 -0.25 -14.22 -2.42
N ASP A 365 0.27 -13.93 -3.61
CA ASP A 365 1.36 -14.65 -4.29
C ASP A 365 2.64 -13.82 -4.16
N ILE A 366 3.58 -14.29 -3.33
CA ILE A 366 4.78 -13.56 -2.92
C ILE A 366 6.05 -14.33 -3.29
N SER A 367 7.01 -13.68 -3.96
CA SER A 367 8.29 -14.32 -4.29
C SER A 367 9.49 -13.38 -4.43
N GLY A 368 10.70 -13.88 -4.15
CA GLY A 368 11.97 -13.20 -4.46
C GLY A 368 12.36 -12.01 -3.59
N SER A 369 11.65 -11.77 -2.48
CA SER A 369 11.91 -10.67 -1.54
C SER A 369 12.82 -11.09 -0.38
N LEU A 370 13.25 -10.12 0.44
CA LEU A 370 14.00 -10.42 1.66
C LEU A 370 13.13 -11.24 2.61
N ASP A 371 12.01 -10.65 3.05
CA ASP A 371 10.97 -11.33 3.82
C ASP A 371 9.64 -11.26 3.07
N GLY A 372 8.81 -12.31 3.21
CA GLY A 372 7.49 -12.34 2.60
C GLY A 372 6.51 -11.43 3.33
N VAL A 373 6.31 -11.69 4.62
CA VAL A 373 5.51 -10.83 5.50
C VAL A 373 6.30 -10.53 6.77
N TRP A 374 6.58 -9.26 7.02
CA TRP A 374 7.15 -8.79 8.27
C TRP A 374 6.10 -8.04 9.08
N PHE A 375 5.96 -8.39 10.36
CA PHE A 375 5.15 -7.59 11.26
C PHE A 375 5.68 -7.48 12.69
N GLY A 376 5.53 -6.28 13.26
CA GLY A 376 6.09 -5.93 14.57
C GLY A 376 5.05 -5.36 15.52
N PHE A 377 5.09 -5.68 16.82
CA PHE A 377 4.24 -5.09 17.86
C PHE A 377 2.74 -5.08 17.53
N SER A 378 2.27 -5.98 16.68
CA SER A 378 0.91 -5.98 16.16
C SER A 378 0.04 -6.97 16.92
N THR A 379 -1.28 -6.79 16.85
CA THR A 379 -2.24 -7.63 17.57
C THR A 379 -3.41 -8.06 16.70
N ASN A 380 -3.90 -9.28 16.89
CA ASN A 380 -5.08 -9.78 16.18
C ASN A 380 -4.94 -9.74 14.64
N THR A 381 -3.74 -10.04 14.14
CA THR A 381 -3.46 -10.09 12.71
C THR A 381 -3.85 -11.45 12.15
N THR A 382 -4.42 -11.51 10.96
CA THR A 382 -4.61 -12.76 10.20
C THR A 382 -3.71 -12.80 8.99
N ILE A 383 -2.88 -13.83 8.86
CA ILE A 383 -2.08 -14.15 7.68
C ILE A 383 -2.52 -15.51 7.17
N ALA A 384 -3.31 -15.54 6.11
CA ALA A 384 -3.98 -16.76 5.67
C ALA A 384 -3.89 -17.02 4.17
N ASP A 385 -3.81 -18.30 3.80
CA ASP A 385 -3.98 -18.77 2.42
C ASP A 385 -2.97 -18.15 1.41
N ASN A 386 -1.83 -17.62 1.87
CA ASN A 386 -0.80 -17.03 1.00
C ASN A 386 0.14 -18.09 0.43
N ILE A 387 0.65 -17.85 -0.78
CA ILE A 387 1.72 -18.63 -1.42
C ILE A 387 2.99 -17.78 -1.37
N ILE A 388 3.97 -18.21 -0.58
CA ILE A 388 5.24 -17.50 -0.37
C ILE A 388 6.38 -18.41 -0.80
N ARG A 389 7.23 -17.94 -1.72
CA ARG A 389 8.29 -18.79 -2.28
C ARG A 389 9.59 -18.05 -2.59
N ASN A 390 10.72 -18.74 -2.42
CA ASN A 390 12.05 -18.22 -2.78
C ASN A 390 12.35 -16.90 -2.05
N MET A 391 12.18 -16.89 -0.73
CA MET A 391 12.55 -15.73 0.10
C MET A 391 14.02 -15.79 0.44
N ASN A 392 14.69 -14.64 0.45
CA ASN A 392 16.12 -14.58 0.81
C ASN A 392 16.34 -14.74 2.32
N ASN A 393 15.30 -14.56 3.14
CA ASN A 393 15.36 -14.71 4.58
C ASN A 393 14.09 -15.40 5.13
N HIS A 394 13.03 -14.70 5.50
CA HIS A 394 11.86 -15.33 6.13
C HIS A 394 10.65 -15.41 5.20
N GLY A 395 9.87 -16.48 5.30
CA GLY A 395 8.52 -16.49 4.73
C GLY A 395 7.61 -15.50 5.45
N ILE A 396 7.42 -15.72 6.75
CA ILE A 396 6.70 -14.83 7.65
C ILE A 396 7.55 -14.60 8.90
N ILE A 397 7.74 -13.35 9.30
CA ILE A 397 8.45 -12.98 10.52
C ILE A 397 7.61 -12.04 11.38
N SER A 398 7.59 -12.34 12.69
CA SER A 398 6.87 -11.58 13.71
C SER A 398 7.81 -11.15 14.82
N TYR A 399 7.86 -9.85 15.10
CA TYR A 399 8.56 -9.26 16.24
C TYR A 399 7.55 -8.74 17.28
N ASN A 400 7.62 -9.19 18.54
CA ASN A 400 6.82 -8.65 19.66
C ASN A 400 5.29 -8.59 19.40
N SER A 401 4.74 -9.51 18.59
CA SER A 401 3.32 -9.51 18.20
C SER A 401 2.52 -10.64 18.86
N ARG A 402 1.22 -10.42 19.03
CA ARG A 402 0.35 -11.32 19.82
C ARG A 402 -1.00 -11.59 19.19
N ASP A 403 -1.62 -12.66 19.66
CA ASP A 403 -3.00 -13.04 19.37
C ASP A 403 -3.27 -13.11 17.85
N SER A 404 -2.24 -13.46 17.06
CA SER A 404 -2.32 -13.49 15.60
C SER A 404 -2.55 -14.91 15.09
N ILE A 405 -3.20 -15.03 13.93
CA ILE A 405 -3.52 -16.30 13.28
C ILE A 405 -2.71 -16.39 11.98
N VAL A 406 -1.86 -17.40 11.87
CA VAL A 406 -1.11 -17.75 10.66
C VAL A 406 -1.57 -19.12 10.19
N ARG A 407 -2.40 -19.18 9.14
CA ARG A 407 -3.02 -20.43 8.72
C ARG A 407 -3.04 -20.69 7.22
N ASN A 408 -2.98 -21.96 6.83
CA ASN A 408 -3.12 -22.39 5.44
C ASN A 408 -2.12 -21.76 4.45
N ASN A 409 -1.00 -21.21 4.92
CA ASN A 409 -0.01 -20.63 4.02
C ASN A 409 0.87 -21.74 3.44
N GLN A 410 1.27 -21.58 2.18
CA GLN A 410 2.28 -22.42 1.54
C GLN A 410 3.59 -21.64 1.48
N ILE A 411 4.60 -22.07 2.23
CA ILE A 411 5.89 -21.40 2.30
C ILE A 411 6.98 -22.37 1.87
N VAL A 412 7.64 -22.04 0.76
CA VAL A 412 8.62 -22.91 0.11
C VAL A 412 9.93 -22.16 -0.10
N ASN A 413 11.06 -22.78 0.23
CA ASN A 413 12.39 -22.24 -0.05
C ASN A 413 12.60 -20.83 0.55
N ALA A 414 12.51 -20.75 1.88
CA ALA A 414 13.00 -19.62 2.67
C ALA A 414 14.13 -20.10 3.61
N ARG A 415 14.77 -19.18 4.33
CA ARG A 415 15.67 -19.54 5.43
C ARG A 415 14.86 -20.13 6.59
N GLU A 416 13.94 -19.36 7.13
CA GLU A 416 12.89 -19.85 8.03
C GLU A 416 11.52 -19.63 7.39
N GLY A 417 10.67 -20.66 7.40
CA GLY A 417 9.31 -20.54 6.87
C GLY A 417 8.50 -19.53 7.68
N ILE A 418 8.40 -19.75 8.99
CA ILE A 418 7.75 -18.84 9.95
C ILE A 418 8.69 -18.59 11.13
N TYR A 419 8.99 -17.35 11.45
CA TYR A 419 9.82 -16.98 12.61
C TYR A 419 9.11 -16.00 13.54
N PHE A 420 8.77 -16.45 14.73
CA PHE A 420 8.10 -15.63 15.74
C PHE A 420 9.03 -15.43 16.93
N TYR A 421 9.28 -14.18 17.29
CA TYR A 421 10.13 -13.86 18.41
C TYR A 421 9.71 -12.61 19.17
N TRP A 422 10.24 -12.49 20.39
CA TRP A 422 10.31 -11.19 21.05
C TRP A 422 11.66 -10.96 21.69
N ASP A 423 11.96 -9.68 21.85
CA ASP A 423 13.12 -9.19 22.57
C ASP A 423 12.74 -7.89 23.32
N THR A 424 13.61 -7.50 24.24
CA THR A 424 13.63 -6.17 24.83
C THR A 424 13.83 -5.10 23.76
N TRP A 425 13.32 -3.90 24.03
CA TRP A 425 13.37 -2.76 23.13
C TRP A 425 13.85 -1.53 23.89
N ASN A 426 14.46 -0.58 23.18
CA ASN A 426 14.95 0.65 23.77
C ASN A 426 13.79 1.61 24.04
N ALA A 427 13.50 1.87 25.32
CA ALA A 427 12.37 2.70 25.70
C ALA A 427 12.41 4.15 25.22
N LYS A 428 13.59 4.67 24.90
CA LYS A 428 13.72 6.02 24.31
C LYS A 428 13.34 6.05 22.83
N GLN A 429 13.62 4.98 22.08
CA GLN A 429 13.28 4.88 20.66
C GLN A 429 11.79 4.62 20.46
N PHE A 430 11.18 3.83 21.34
CA PHE A 430 9.77 3.50 21.33
C PHE A 430 9.02 4.25 22.44
N TYR A 431 9.32 5.54 22.62
CA TYR A 431 8.72 6.39 23.67
C TYR A 431 7.18 6.47 23.60
N PHE A 432 6.60 6.14 22.44
CA PHE A 432 5.16 6.08 22.20
C PHE A 432 4.51 4.78 22.67
N LEU A 433 5.30 3.77 23.05
CA LEU A 433 4.80 2.56 23.71
C LEU A 433 4.70 2.79 25.21
N THR A 434 3.62 2.32 25.81
CA THR A 434 3.55 2.23 27.28
C THR A 434 4.56 1.20 27.78
N PRO A 435 5.50 1.54 28.68
CA PRO A 435 6.55 0.65 29.12
C PRO A 435 6.02 -0.41 30.09
N THR A 436 5.68 -1.56 29.54
CA THR A 436 5.32 -2.78 30.29
C THR A 436 6.03 -3.95 29.60
N PRO A 437 7.19 -4.41 30.12
CA PRO A 437 8.03 -5.41 29.46
C PRO A 437 7.28 -6.71 29.09
N ASP A 438 6.30 -7.13 29.90
CA ASP A 438 5.49 -8.34 29.66
C ASP A 438 4.32 -8.15 28.67
N GLN A 439 3.99 -6.92 28.28
CA GLN A 439 2.84 -6.62 27.41
C GLN A 439 3.13 -6.88 25.92
N TYR A 440 4.40 -6.93 25.53
CA TYR A 440 4.82 -7.09 24.13
C TYR A 440 5.57 -8.40 23.86
N ALA A 441 5.46 -9.37 24.78
CA ALA A 441 5.92 -10.72 24.49
C ALA A 441 5.18 -11.26 23.26
N SER A 442 5.91 -12.00 22.41
CA SER A 442 5.28 -12.72 21.31
C SER A 442 4.48 -13.87 21.90
N LYS A 443 3.14 -13.75 21.88
CA LYS A 443 2.27 -14.68 22.61
C LYS A 443 0.89 -14.89 22.04
N GLY A 444 0.26 -16.01 22.41
CA GLY A 444 -1.14 -16.28 22.09
C GLY A 444 -1.39 -16.51 20.59
N ASN A 445 -0.33 -16.72 19.80
CA ASN A 445 -0.48 -16.87 18.36
C ASN A 445 -0.90 -18.30 18.00
N LEU A 446 -1.70 -18.42 16.95
CA LEU A 446 -2.10 -19.70 16.35
C LEU A 446 -1.40 -19.85 15.00
N ILE A 447 -0.54 -20.86 14.88
CA ILE A 447 0.15 -21.23 13.65
C ILE A 447 -0.37 -22.61 13.23
N GLU A 448 -1.28 -22.67 12.26
CA GLU A 448 -1.95 -23.92 11.92
C GLU A 448 -2.10 -24.22 10.44
N ALA A 449 -2.12 -25.50 10.08
CA ALA A 449 -2.42 -25.95 8.71
C ALA A 449 -1.53 -25.34 7.61
N ASN A 450 -0.35 -24.82 7.96
CA ASN A 450 0.60 -24.29 6.99
C ASN A 450 1.38 -25.44 6.36
N THR A 451 1.69 -25.31 5.07
CA THR A 451 2.62 -26.22 4.36
C THR A 451 3.97 -25.54 4.25
N LEU A 452 4.97 -26.08 4.94
CA LEU A 452 6.30 -25.50 5.10
C LEU A 452 7.32 -26.45 4.50
N ARG A 453 7.94 -26.06 3.39
CA ARG A 453 8.81 -26.96 2.62
C ARG A 453 10.15 -26.36 2.24
N ASP A 454 11.17 -27.21 2.20
CA ASP A 454 12.48 -26.89 1.65
C ASP A 454 13.12 -25.63 2.29
N ASN A 455 12.80 -25.36 3.57
CA ASN A 455 13.36 -24.20 4.29
C ASN A 455 14.72 -24.56 4.91
N THR A 456 15.72 -23.72 4.67
CA THR A 456 17.14 -24.07 4.90
C THR A 456 17.53 -24.11 6.39
N VAL A 457 16.77 -23.47 7.27
CA VAL A 457 17.01 -23.46 8.72
C VAL A 457 15.87 -24.11 9.51
N ALA A 458 14.63 -23.66 9.32
CA ALA A 458 13.48 -24.25 10.00
C ALA A 458 12.16 -24.02 9.24
N GLY A 459 11.22 -24.95 9.38
CA GLY A 459 9.82 -24.70 8.99
C GLY A 459 9.21 -23.63 9.89
N ILE A 460 9.27 -23.83 11.21
CA ILE A 460 8.86 -22.84 12.21
C ILE A 460 10.00 -22.61 13.21
N ARG A 461 10.32 -21.36 13.51
CA ARG A 461 11.21 -20.96 14.60
C ARG A 461 10.46 -20.10 15.62
N LEU A 462 10.61 -20.43 16.90
CA LEU A 462 10.14 -19.64 18.03
C LEU A 462 11.33 -19.23 18.89
N THR A 463 11.51 -17.91 19.09
CA THR A 463 12.56 -17.39 19.98
C THR A 463 11.95 -16.49 21.04
N ASN A 464 12.06 -16.91 22.30
CA ASN A 464 11.35 -16.33 23.43
C ASN A 464 9.81 -16.31 23.29
N SER A 465 9.20 -16.95 22.30
CA SER A 465 7.75 -16.81 22.06
C SER A 465 6.95 -17.77 22.95
N ILE A 466 5.93 -17.28 23.67
CA ILE A 466 5.24 -18.03 24.73
C ILE A 466 3.76 -18.27 24.42
N GLN A 467 3.14 -19.31 25.00
CA GLN A 467 1.69 -19.53 24.92
C GLN A 467 1.11 -19.57 23.49
N ASN A 468 1.89 -20.03 22.51
CA ASN A 468 1.47 -20.19 21.13
C ASN A 468 0.93 -21.61 20.88
N ARG A 469 0.11 -21.75 19.85
CA ARG A 469 -0.44 -23.03 19.38
C ARG A 469 0.06 -23.31 17.98
N ILE A 470 0.86 -24.37 17.83
CA ILE A 470 1.39 -24.84 16.54
C ILE A 470 0.70 -26.16 16.22
N LEU A 471 -0.27 -26.15 15.30
CA LEU A 471 -1.19 -27.28 15.11
C LEU A 471 -1.30 -27.68 13.63
N ASN A 472 -1.23 -28.98 13.34
CA ASN A 472 -1.59 -29.53 12.02
C ASN A 472 -0.80 -28.93 10.84
N ASN A 473 0.43 -28.48 11.06
CA ASN A 473 1.29 -27.97 9.98
C ASN A 473 1.94 -29.15 9.25
N ILE A 474 2.12 -29.03 7.93
CA ILE A 474 2.74 -30.04 7.08
C ILE A 474 4.17 -29.61 6.79
N PHE A 475 5.14 -30.45 7.13
CA PHE A 475 6.57 -30.18 6.93
C PHE A 475 7.17 -31.14 5.91
N ALA A 476 8.00 -30.64 5.00
CA ALA A 476 8.83 -31.49 4.14
C ALA A 476 10.18 -30.84 3.87
N ASN A 477 11.27 -31.60 3.99
CA ASN A 477 12.64 -31.16 3.63
C ASN A 477 13.11 -29.85 4.29
N ASN A 478 12.61 -29.52 5.48
CA ASN A 478 13.17 -28.43 6.27
C ASN A 478 14.34 -28.97 7.11
N SER A 479 15.39 -28.16 7.34
CA SER A 479 16.50 -28.57 8.23
C SER A 479 16.04 -28.89 9.64
N LYS A 480 15.05 -28.14 10.15
CA LYS A 480 14.29 -28.44 11.36
C LYS A 480 12.81 -28.25 11.10
N THR A 481 11.96 -29.15 11.61
CA THR A 481 10.50 -28.98 11.55
C THR A 481 10.07 -27.78 12.39
N VAL A 482 10.34 -27.83 13.70
CA VAL A 482 10.13 -26.73 14.63
C VAL A 482 11.41 -26.52 15.45
N TRP A 483 11.87 -25.27 15.55
CA TRP A 483 13.03 -24.87 16.36
C TRP A 483 12.59 -23.88 17.44
N VAL A 484 12.84 -24.21 18.70
CA VAL A 484 12.44 -23.40 19.85
C VAL A 484 13.67 -22.99 20.64
N GLU A 485 13.80 -21.70 21.01
CA GLU A 485 14.96 -21.14 21.72
C GLU A 485 14.59 -20.07 22.74
N GLY A 486 15.24 -20.06 23.90
CA GLY A 486 14.96 -19.09 24.97
C GLY A 486 13.66 -19.41 25.73
N LYS A 487 12.95 -18.37 26.19
CA LYS A 487 11.74 -18.52 27.01
C LYS A 487 10.51 -18.91 26.18
N ASN A 488 10.06 -20.17 26.25
CA ASN A 488 8.98 -20.68 25.38
C ASN A 488 7.86 -21.39 26.14
N ASP A 489 7.61 -20.95 27.37
CA ASP A 489 6.65 -21.57 28.27
C ASP A 489 5.21 -21.53 27.70
N GLY A 490 4.47 -22.61 27.92
CA GLY A 490 3.05 -22.70 27.55
C GLY A 490 2.76 -22.88 26.05
N ASN A 491 3.79 -23.04 25.20
CA ASN A 491 3.57 -23.40 23.80
C ASN A 491 3.00 -24.82 23.67
N VAL A 492 2.01 -25.00 22.80
CA VAL A 492 1.44 -26.29 22.43
C VAL A 492 1.85 -26.61 21.00
N ILE A 493 2.61 -27.69 20.81
CA ILE A 493 3.10 -28.13 19.50
C ILE A 493 2.52 -29.52 19.21
N ASN A 494 1.68 -29.64 18.20
CA ASN A 494 1.02 -30.90 17.82
C ASN A 494 1.03 -31.12 16.30
N GLY A 495 1.35 -32.35 15.88
CA GLY A 495 1.44 -32.78 14.47
C GLY A 495 2.86 -32.81 13.91
N GLN A 496 3.70 -33.73 14.41
CA GLN A 496 5.01 -34.03 13.82
C GLN A 496 4.88 -34.86 12.54
#